data_AF-A0A1A6H9P6-F1
#
_entry.id   AF-A0A1A6H9P6-F1
#
_cell.length_a   1.000
_cell.length_b   1.000
_cell.length_c   1.000
_cell.angle_alpha   90.00
_cell.angle_beta   90.00
_cell.angle_gamma   90.00
#
_symmetry.space_group_name_H-M   'P 1'
#
loop_
_entity.id
_entity.type
_entity.pdbx_description
1 polymer ?
#
loop_
_entity_poly.entity_id
_entity_poly.type
_entity_poly.pdbx_seq_one_letter_code
_entity_poly.pdbx_strand_id
1 'polypeptide(L)'
;MPDLLLLGLIGGLTLLLLLTMLAFAGYSGLLTGVTVSAGSPPIRNITVAYKFHVGSYGDTGQLFTESCSISPKLRSIAVYYDNPHTVPHEKCRCAVGSILSEGEESPSPELIHLYQKFGFKVFSFPAPSHVVTATFPYTTPISIWLAARRVHPALDTYIKVRHEGGQSDLLGGN
;
A
#
# COMPACT_ATOMS: atom_id res chain seq x y z
N MET A 1 -51.71 -19.19 -2.77
CA MET A 1 -50.72 -18.86 -1.71
C MET A 1 -49.25 -19.22 -2.02
N PRO A 2 -48.80 -19.71 -3.19
CA PRO A 2 -47.36 -19.87 -3.45
C PRO A 2 -46.66 -18.56 -3.85
N ASP A 3 -47.38 -17.63 -4.48
CA ASP A 3 -46.79 -16.39 -4.99
C ASP A 3 -46.34 -15.42 -3.89
N LEU A 4 -47.06 -15.36 -2.77
CA LEU A 4 -46.66 -14.56 -1.61
C LEU A 4 -45.40 -15.10 -0.92
N LEU A 5 -45.27 -16.43 -0.86
CA LEU A 5 -44.08 -17.11 -0.35
C LEU A 5 -42.88 -16.86 -1.28
N LEU A 6 -43.09 -16.95 -2.60
CA LEU A 6 -42.06 -16.64 -3.60
C LEU A 6 -41.61 -15.18 -3.51
N LEU A 7 -42.54 -14.23 -3.38
CA LEU A 7 -42.23 -12.81 -3.23
C LEU A 7 -41.44 -12.54 -1.95
N GLY A 8 -41.80 -13.22 -0.85
CA GLY A 8 -41.08 -13.15 0.42
C GLY A 8 -39.65 -13.69 0.32
N LEU A 9 -39.45 -14.82 -0.38
CA LEU A 9 -38.13 -15.39 -0.63
C LEU A 9 -37.26 -14.45 -1.49
N ILE A 10 -37.82 -13.87 -2.55
CA ILE A 10 -37.11 -12.89 -3.39
C ILE A 10 -36.73 -11.67 -2.57
N GLY A 11 -37.66 -11.11 -1.79
CA GLY A 11 -37.39 -9.98 -0.91
C GLY A 11 -36.30 -10.28 0.12
N GLY A 12 -36.38 -11.44 0.78
CA GLY A 12 -35.38 -11.89 1.75
C GLY A 12 -33.99 -12.09 1.13
N LEU A 13 -33.92 -12.73 -0.03
CA LEU A 13 -32.66 -12.91 -0.77
C LEU A 13 -32.06 -11.57 -1.19
N THR A 14 -32.89 -10.66 -1.69
CA THR A 14 -32.45 -9.31 -2.11
C THR A 14 -31.89 -8.53 -0.93
N LEU A 15 -32.57 -8.56 0.22
CA LEU A 15 -32.10 -7.92 1.44
C LEU A 15 -30.77 -8.51 1.92
N LEU A 16 -30.64 -9.84 1.92
CA LEU A 16 -29.41 -10.51 2.31
C LEU A 16 -28.24 -10.11 1.41
N LEU A 17 -28.46 -10.08 0.09
CA LEU A 17 -27.45 -9.64 -0.88
C LEU A 17 -27.00 -8.20 -0.65
N LEU A 18 -27.95 -7.29 -0.36
CA LEU A 18 -27.65 -5.89 -0.05
C LEU A 18 -26.81 -5.77 1.24
N LEU A 19 -27.15 -6.54 2.28
CA LEU A 19 -26.37 -6.56 3.53
C LEU A 19 -24.95 -7.10 3.30
N THR A 20 -24.79 -8.16 2.51
CA THR A 20 -23.47 -8.70 2.15
C THR A 20 -22.65 -7.68 1.36
N MET A 21 -23.25 -6.97 0.41
CA MET A 21 -22.57 -5.90 -0.34
C MET A 21 -22.14 -4.75 0.56
N LEU A 22 -22.99 -4.33 1.50
CA LEU A 22 -22.66 -3.27 2.44
C LEU A 22 -21.52 -3.69 3.38
N ALA A 23 -21.56 -4.92 3.90
CA ALA A 23 -20.49 -5.49 4.70
C ALA A 23 -19.17 -5.57 3.92
N PHE A 24 -19.22 -6.02 2.67
CA PHE A 24 -18.05 -6.09 1.78
C PHE A 24 -17.47 -4.71 1.45
N ALA A 25 -18.31 -3.71 1.22
CA ALA A 25 -17.89 -2.32 1.00
C ALA A 25 -17.19 -1.74 2.24
N GLY A 26 -17.75 -1.99 3.43
CA GLY A 26 -17.12 -1.62 4.71
C GLY A 26 -15.77 -2.32 4.91
N TYR A 27 -15.72 -3.63 4.69
CA TYR A 27 -14.49 -4.44 4.80
C TYR A 27 -13.38 -4.04 3.82
N SER A 28 -13.76 -3.59 2.62
CA SER A 28 -12.84 -3.06 1.60
C SER A 28 -12.34 -1.65 1.90
N GLY A 29 -12.80 -1.02 2.99
CA GLY A 29 -12.36 0.31 3.40
C GLY A 29 -13.06 1.46 2.69
N LEU A 30 -14.21 1.24 2.04
CA LEU A 30 -14.93 2.31 1.34
C LEU A 30 -15.34 3.46 2.27
N LEU A 31 -15.62 3.14 3.53
CA LEU A 31 -15.98 4.09 4.59
C LEU A 31 -14.78 4.49 5.47
N THR A 32 -13.59 3.96 5.21
CA THR A 32 -12.39 4.27 5.98
C THR A 32 -11.84 5.63 5.57
N GLY A 33 -11.67 6.52 6.57
CA GLY A 33 -10.98 7.79 6.38
C GLY A 33 -9.47 7.60 6.21
N VAL A 34 -8.84 8.45 5.41
CA VAL A 34 -7.37 8.51 5.30
C VAL A 34 -6.87 9.53 6.29
N THR A 35 -6.20 9.08 7.34
CA THR A 35 -5.50 9.96 8.28
C THR A 35 -4.04 10.08 7.86
N VAL A 36 -3.59 11.30 7.60
CA VAL A 36 -2.19 11.62 7.29
C VAL A 36 -1.54 12.24 8.52
N SER A 37 -0.37 11.74 8.92
CA SER A 37 0.43 12.31 10.00
C SER A 37 1.89 12.43 9.58
N ALA A 38 2.62 13.33 10.26
CA ALA A 38 4.06 13.45 10.12
C ALA A 38 4.73 13.15 11.47
N GLY A 39 5.84 12.41 11.44
CA GLY A 39 6.57 12.06 12.65
C GLY A 39 7.60 10.96 12.44
N SER A 40 7.88 10.24 13.53
CA SER A 40 8.77 9.08 13.51
C SER A 40 8.25 8.00 12.55
N PRO A 41 9.15 7.31 11.84
CA PRO A 41 8.73 6.32 10.88
C PRO A 41 8.10 5.10 11.54
N PRO A 42 7.08 4.50 10.90
CA PRO A 42 6.49 3.26 11.36
C PRO A 42 7.41 2.06 11.09
N ILE A 43 8.48 2.27 10.30
CA ILE A 43 9.50 1.30 9.96
C ILE A 43 10.86 1.77 10.48
N ARG A 44 11.64 0.84 11.03
CA ARG A 44 13.05 1.06 11.39
C ARG A 44 13.94 0.85 10.16
N ASN A 45 15.23 0.57 10.38
CA ASN A 45 16.10 0.04 9.36
C ASN A 45 15.55 -1.32 8.89
N ILE A 46 15.47 -1.52 7.59
CA ILE A 46 14.89 -2.74 7.02
C ILE A 46 15.85 -3.35 6.01
N THR A 47 15.94 -4.67 6.00
CA THR A 47 16.59 -5.41 4.91
C THR A 47 15.52 -6.01 4.02
N VAL A 48 15.60 -5.70 2.72
CA VAL A 48 14.56 -6.01 1.75
C VAL A 48 15.15 -6.87 0.64
N ALA A 49 14.43 -7.93 0.28
CA ALA A 49 14.62 -8.60 -1.00
C ALA A 49 13.67 -7.98 -2.03
N TYR A 50 14.18 -7.52 -3.17
CA TYR A 50 13.40 -6.84 -4.18
C TYR A 50 13.79 -7.22 -5.60
N LYS A 51 12.83 -7.09 -6.52
CA LYS A 51 13.07 -6.98 -7.96
C LYS A 51 12.82 -5.56 -8.40
N PHE A 52 13.70 -5.06 -9.26
CA PHE A 52 13.54 -3.76 -9.89
C PHE A 52 12.70 -3.91 -11.15
N HIS A 53 11.75 -3.00 -11.34
CA HIS A 53 10.84 -3.00 -12.47
C HIS A 53 10.73 -1.59 -13.04
N VAL A 54 10.64 -1.51 -14.37
CA VAL A 54 10.35 -0.29 -15.11
C VAL A 54 9.10 -0.55 -15.94
N GLY A 55 8.08 0.28 -15.76
CA GLY A 55 6.77 0.10 -16.37
C GLY A 55 5.64 0.56 -15.46
N SER A 56 4.42 0.29 -15.89
CA SER A 56 3.22 0.71 -15.17
C SER A 56 3.13 0.02 -13.81
N TYR A 57 2.92 0.81 -12.74
CA TYR A 57 2.74 0.26 -11.39
C TYR A 57 1.50 -0.65 -11.26
N GLY A 58 0.53 -0.55 -12.18
CA GLY A 58 -0.59 -1.49 -12.22
C GLY A 58 -0.18 -2.94 -12.54
N ASP A 59 0.96 -3.11 -13.22
CA ASP A 59 1.43 -4.42 -13.69
C ASP A 59 2.38 -5.11 -12.71
N THR A 60 2.68 -4.47 -11.56
CA THR A 60 3.59 -5.03 -10.55
C THR A 60 2.95 -6.13 -9.69
N GLY A 61 1.66 -6.43 -9.88
CA GLY A 61 0.94 -7.45 -9.12
C GLY A 61 1.63 -8.83 -9.15
N GLN A 62 2.18 -9.21 -10.30
CA GLN A 62 2.92 -10.47 -10.44
C GLN A 62 4.18 -10.52 -9.55
N LEU A 63 4.89 -9.40 -9.38
CA LEU A 63 6.08 -9.33 -8.53
C LEU A 63 5.71 -9.51 -7.05
N PHE A 64 4.58 -8.97 -6.62
CA PHE A 64 4.04 -9.24 -5.28
C PHE A 64 3.68 -10.71 -5.12
N THR A 65 3.00 -11.31 -6.09
CA THR A 65 2.66 -12.75 -6.06
C THR A 65 3.92 -13.60 -5.96
N GLU A 66 4.92 -13.33 -6.80
CA GLU A 66 6.19 -14.07 -6.78
C GLU A 66 6.89 -13.95 -5.42
N SER A 67 7.00 -12.73 -4.87
CA SER A 67 7.60 -12.49 -3.56
C SER A 67 6.86 -13.22 -2.44
N CYS A 68 5.52 -13.14 -2.42
CA CYS A 68 4.68 -13.80 -1.43
C CYS A 68 4.71 -15.33 -1.53
N SER A 69 4.86 -15.89 -2.74
CA SER A 69 4.98 -17.33 -2.94
C SER A 69 6.27 -17.90 -2.35
N ILE A 70 7.34 -17.10 -2.24
CA ILE A 70 8.59 -17.52 -1.59
C ILE A 70 8.43 -17.60 -0.07
N SER A 71 7.82 -16.58 0.53
CA SER A 71 7.53 -16.58 1.97
C SER A 71 6.28 -15.77 2.29
N PRO A 72 5.12 -16.41 2.49
CA PRO A 72 3.84 -15.73 2.67
C PRO A 72 3.70 -15.04 4.05
N LYS A 73 4.60 -15.33 4.98
CA LYS A 73 4.60 -14.75 6.34
C LYS A 73 5.31 -13.40 6.40
N LEU A 74 6.12 -13.06 5.39
CA LEU A 74 6.84 -11.79 5.36
C LEU A 74 5.93 -10.67 4.87
N ARG A 75 6.17 -9.46 5.39
CA ARG A 75 5.49 -8.25 4.91
C ARG A 75 6.04 -7.89 3.53
N SER A 76 5.15 -7.68 2.57
CA SER A 76 5.52 -7.12 1.27
C SER A 76 5.83 -5.63 1.37
N ILE A 77 6.68 -5.15 0.47
CA ILE A 77 7.04 -3.75 0.34
C ILE A 77 7.20 -3.38 -1.14
N ALA A 78 6.81 -2.14 -1.46
CA ALA A 78 7.16 -1.50 -2.72
C ALA A 78 7.71 -0.10 -2.48
N VAL A 79 8.73 0.26 -3.26
CA VAL A 79 9.34 1.58 -3.30
C VAL A 79 9.12 2.14 -4.70
N TYR A 80 8.38 3.24 -4.81
CA TYR A 80 8.09 3.93 -6.06
C TYR A 80 9.01 5.15 -6.17
N TYR A 81 9.79 5.23 -7.26
CA TYR A 81 10.77 6.30 -7.43
C TYR A 81 10.21 7.50 -8.17
N ASP A 82 9.16 7.28 -8.97
CA ASP A 82 8.62 8.27 -9.88
C ASP A 82 7.12 8.52 -9.57
N ASN A 83 6.68 9.77 -9.75
CA ASN A 83 5.26 10.12 -9.66
C ASN A 83 4.56 9.77 -10.98
N PRO A 84 3.57 8.85 -10.99
CA PRO A 84 2.91 8.41 -12.22
C PRO A 84 2.03 9.48 -12.86
N HIS A 85 1.77 10.60 -12.18
CA HIS A 85 1.05 11.75 -12.76
C HIS A 85 1.98 12.69 -13.54
N THR A 86 3.30 12.57 -13.37
CA THR A 86 4.29 13.42 -14.05
C THR A 86 5.23 12.65 -14.96
N VAL A 87 5.49 11.37 -14.66
CA VAL A 87 6.32 10.47 -15.46
C VAL A 87 5.42 9.52 -16.24
N PRO A 88 5.66 9.32 -17.56
CA PRO A 88 4.92 8.34 -18.36
C PRO A 88 4.98 6.94 -17.74
N HIS A 89 3.85 6.21 -17.76
CA HIS A 89 3.72 4.92 -17.08
C HIS A 89 4.79 3.91 -17.50
N GLU A 90 5.21 3.90 -18.76
CA GLU A 90 6.21 2.97 -19.30
C GLU A 90 7.63 3.24 -18.78
N LYS A 91 7.84 4.40 -18.17
CA LYS A 91 9.14 4.86 -17.65
C LYS A 91 9.19 4.90 -16.13
N CYS A 92 8.06 4.69 -15.45
CA CYS A 92 7.99 4.66 -14.00
C CYS A 92 8.84 3.50 -13.45
N ARG A 93 9.59 3.77 -12.38
CA ARG A 93 10.50 2.80 -11.77
C ARG A 93 10.03 2.45 -10.38
N CYS A 94 10.09 1.17 -10.06
CA CYS A 94 9.80 0.69 -8.71
C CYS A 94 10.68 -0.51 -8.32
N ALA A 95 10.85 -0.68 -7.01
CA ALA A 95 11.37 -1.89 -6.41
C ALA A 95 10.25 -2.58 -5.63
N VAL A 96 10.00 -3.86 -5.89
CA VAL A 96 8.92 -4.64 -5.25
C VAL A 96 9.48 -5.92 -4.65
N GLY A 97 9.06 -6.27 -3.43
CA GLY A 97 9.40 -7.55 -2.83
C GLY A 97 8.97 -7.66 -1.37
N SER A 98 9.84 -8.20 -0.51
CA SER A 98 9.53 -8.53 0.88
C SER A 98 10.58 -8.01 1.85
N ILE A 99 10.12 -7.60 3.03
CA ILE A 99 10.99 -7.25 4.17
C ILE A 99 11.50 -8.55 4.80
N LEU A 100 12.82 -8.78 4.76
CA LEU A 100 13.48 -9.95 5.33
C LEU A 100 13.77 -9.78 6.82
N SER A 101 14.08 -8.56 7.26
CA SER A 101 14.25 -8.20 8.67
C SER A 101 14.01 -6.71 8.89
N GLU A 102 13.72 -6.32 10.13
CA GLU A 102 13.55 -4.94 10.57
C GLU A 102 14.24 -4.73 11.92
N GLY A 103 14.89 -3.59 12.12
CA GLY A 103 15.60 -3.29 13.37
C GLY A 103 17.02 -3.89 13.38
N GLU A 104 17.46 -4.29 14.57
CA GLU A 104 18.77 -4.92 14.78
C GLU A 104 18.80 -6.40 14.34
N GLU A 105 17.66 -6.94 13.90
CA GLU A 105 17.57 -8.32 13.46
C GLU A 105 18.26 -8.53 12.11
N SER A 106 19.15 -9.52 12.08
CA SER A 106 19.77 -9.98 10.84
C SER A 106 18.79 -10.89 10.08
N PRO A 107 18.62 -10.71 8.76
CA PRO A 107 17.83 -11.66 7.97
C PRO A 107 18.51 -13.03 7.95
N SER A 108 17.72 -14.11 7.93
CA SER A 108 18.31 -15.45 7.90
C SER A 108 19.06 -15.71 6.58
N PRO A 109 20.28 -16.29 6.63
CA PRO A 109 21.06 -16.56 5.42
C PRO A 109 20.33 -17.45 4.42
N GLU A 110 19.55 -18.42 4.91
CA GLU A 110 18.76 -19.35 4.09
C GLU A 110 17.69 -18.59 3.30
N LEU A 111 17.05 -17.60 3.93
CA LEU A 111 16.02 -16.78 3.29
C LEU A 111 16.61 -15.84 2.26
N ILE A 112 17.76 -15.21 2.57
CA ILE A 112 18.53 -14.42 1.60
C ILE A 112 18.84 -15.27 0.37
N HIS A 113 19.42 -16.46 0.57
CA HIS A 113 19.82 -17.34 -0.51
C HIS A 113 18.61 -17.81 -1.34
N LEU A 114 17.49 -18.11 -0.70
CA LEU A 114 16.24 -18.49 -1.36
C LEU A 114 15.73 -17.35 -2.27
N TYR A 115 15.63 -16.12 -1.76
CA TYR A 115 15.21 -14.98 -2.55
C TYR A 115 16.15 -14.70 -3.73
N GLN A 116 17.47 -14.78 -3.50
CA GLN A 116 18.48 -14.62 -4.56
C GLN A 116 18.34 -15.69 -5.65
N LYS A 117 18.04 -16.94 -5.27
CA LYS A 117 17.78 -18.04 -6.23
C LYS A 117 16.62 -17.72 -7.17
N PHE A 118 15.61 -16.99 -6.70
CA PHE A 118 14.48 -16.51 -7.52
C PHE A 118 14.75 -15.15 -8.19
N GLY A 119 16.00 -14.67 -8.18
CA GLY A 119 16.43 -13.45 -8.88
C GLY A 119 16.13 -12.15 -8.13
N PHE A 120 15.82 -12.21 -6.83
CA PHE A 120 15.70 -11.00 -6.01
C PHE A 120 17.08 -10.50 -5.58
N LYS A 121 17.25 -9.19 -5.58
CA LYS A 121 18.41 -8.51 -5.00
C LYS A 121 18.12 -8.17 -3.55
N VAL A 122 19.15 -8.10 -2.71
CA VAL A 122 19.00 -7.72 -1.30
C VAL A 122 19.67 -6.38 -1.07
N PHE A 123 18.97 -5.50 -0.35
CA PHE A 123 19.48 -4.19 0.06
C PHE A 123 18.91 -3.80 1.41
N SER A 124 19.67 -3.03 2.19
CA SER A 124 19.25 -2.52 3.49
C SER A 124 18.98 -1.02 3.40
N PHE A 125 17.75 -0.62 3.74
CA PHE A 125 17.38 0.78 3.84
C PHE A 125 17.64 1.28 5.26
N PRO A 126 18.31 2.44 5.41
CA PRO A 126 18.44 3.07 6.72
C PRO A 126 17.07 3.56 7.21
N ALA A 127 16.91 3.68 8.54
CA ALA A 127 15.72 4.26 9.12
C ALA A 127 15.60 5.75 8.71
N PRO A 128 14.47 6.19 8.11
CA PRO A 128 14.28 7.59 7.80
C PRO A 128 14.05 8.42 9.08
N SER A 129 14.53 9.66 9.13
CA SER A 129 14.43 10.49 10.33
C SER A 129 13.03 11.04 10.56
N HIS A 130 12.37 11.49 9.49
CA HIS A 130 11.02 12.03 9.50
C HIS A 130 10.28 11.56 8.24
N VAL A 131 9.03 11.15 8.41
CA VAL A 131 8.18 10.70 7.31
C VAL A 131 6.78 11.27 7.44
N VAL A 132 6.11 11.41 6.30
CA VAL A 132 4.67 11.61 6.22
C VAL A 132 4.05 10.24 5.95
N THR A 133 3.14 9.80 6.80
CA THR A 133 2.55 8.47 6.75
C THR A 133 1.04 8.55 6.67
N ALA A 134 0.48 7.56 5.98
CA ALA A 134 -0.94 7.31 5.94
C ALA A 134 -1.16 5.80 5.94
N THR A 135 -2.19 5.36 6.65
CA THR A 135 -2.55 3.94 6.75
C THR A 135 -3.92 3.73 6.13
N PHE A 136 -4.04 2.69 5.31
CA PHE A 136 -5.30 2.32 4.69
C PHE A 136 -5.44 0.79 4.63
N PRO A 137 -6.67 0.24 4.69
CA PRO A 137 -6.89 -1.20 4.58
C PRO A 137 -6.31 -1.80 3.29
N TYR A 138 -5.58 -2.91 3.44
CA TYR A 138 -5.05 -3.73 2.35
C TYR A 138 -5.67 -5.13 2.43
N THR A 139 -6.98 -5.23 2.15
CA THR A 139 -7.80 -6.43 2.37
C THR A 139 -8.39 -7.00 1.09
N THR A 140 -8.68 -6.16 0.09
CA THR A 140 -9.31 -6.58 -1.18
C THR A 140 -8.72 -5.80 -2.35
N PRO A 141 -8.85 -6.27 -3.60
CA PRO A 141 -8.42 -5.49 -4.78
C PRO A 141 -9.05 -4.09 -4.84
N ILE A 142 -10.29 -3.96 -4.37
CA ILE A 142 -10.99 -2.67 -4.26
C ILE A 142 -10.29 -1.79 -3.22
N SER A 143 -9.83 -2.34 -2.09
CA SER A 143 -9.11 -1.57 -1.07
C SER A 143 -7.79 -1.02 -1.61
N ILE A 144 -7.06 -1.79 -2.43
CA ILE A 144 -5.81 -1.36 -3.09
C ILE A 144 -6.09 -0.19 -4.05
N TRP A 145 -7.14 -0.31 -4.87
CA TRP A 145 -7.55 0.75 -5.78
C TRP A 145 -8.02 2.01 -5.02
N LEU A 146 -8.78 1.85 -3.94
CA LEU A 146 -9.20 2.95 -3.08
C LEU A 146 -7.99 3.62 -2.41
N ALA A 147 -7.01 2.84 -1.96
CA ALA A 147 -5.78 3.36 -1.37
C ALA A 147 -5.05 4.26 -2.37
N ALA A 148 -4.81 3.79 -3.60
CA ALA A 148 -4.15 4.61 -4.63
C ALA A 148 -4.91 5.92 -4.90
N ARG A 149 -6.25 5.87 -5.00
CA ARG A 149 -7.06 7.06 -5.30
C ARG A 149 -7.25 8.04 -4.15
N ARG A 150 -7.19 7.57 -2.90
CA ARG A 150 -7.50 8.40 -1.72
C ARG A 150 -6.26 8.78 -0.92
N VAL A 151 -5.29 7.88 -0.81
CA VAL A 151 -4.09 8.09 0.00
C VAL A 151 -3.12 9.04 -0.70
N HIS A 152 -2.85 8.85 -2.00
CA HIS A 152 -1.91 9.72 -2.71
C HIS A 152 -2.34 11.20 -2.72
N PRO A 153 -3.59 11.56 -3.08
CA PRO A 153 -4.01 12.97 -3.03
C PRO A 153 -4.01 13.56 -1.61
N ALA A 154 -4.31 12.75 -0.59
CA ALA A 154 -4.27 13.20 0.80
C ALA A 154 -2.83 13.48 1.26
N LEU A 155 -1.87 12.61 0.89
CA LEU A 155 -0.44 12.83 1.14
C LEU A 155 0.06 14.08 0.42
N ASP A 156 -0.26 14.24 -0.88
CA ASP A 156 0.15 15.40 -1.68
C ASP A 156 -0.37 16.71 -1.08
N THR A 157 -1.65 16.74 -0.70
CA THR A 157 -2.27 17.91 -0.08
C THR A 157 -1.57 18.26 1.24
N TYR A 158 -1.31 17.26 2.08
CA TYR A 158 -0.64 17.47 3.37
C TYR A 158 0.77 18.03 3.19
N ILE A 159 1.57 17.43 2.29
CA ILE A 159 2.94 17.85 2.01
C ILE A 159 2.96 19.28 1.47
N LYS A 160 2.07 19.61 0.53
CA LYS A 160 1.98 20.95 -0.07
C LYS A 160 1.64 22.02 0.97
N VAL A 161 0.61 21.80 1.79
CA VAL A 161 0.18 22.77 2.82
C VAL A 161 1.29 23.02 3.85
N ARG A 162 2.00 21.97 4.28
CA ARG A 162 3.10 22.12 5.24
C ARG A 162 4.32 22.81 4.65
N HIS A 163 4.60 22.59 3.37
CA HIS A 163 5.67 23.31 2.67
C HIS A 163 5.34 24.81 2.54
N GLU A 164 4.11 25.15 2.15
CA GLU A 164 3.66 26.54 2.01
C GLU A 164 3.57 27.26 3.37
N GLY A 165 3.05 26.60 4.40
CA GLY A 165 2.95 27.13 5.76
C GLY A 165 4.32 27.41 6.40
N GLY A 166 5.30 26.52 6.18
CA GLY A 166 6.68 26.77 6.61
C GLY A 166 7.34 27.95 5.89
N GLN A 167 6.91 28.26 4.67
CA GLN A 167 7.42 29.39 3.89
C GLN A 167 6.81 30.72 4.32
N SER A 168 5.55 30.74 4.79
CA SER A 168 4.93 31.92 5.40
C SER A 168 5.50 32.26 6.77
N ASP A 169 5.85 31.26 7.60
CA ASP A 169 6.46 31.50 8.92
C ASP A 169 7.88 32.09 8.80
N LEU A 170 8.60 31.77 7.72
CA LEU A 170 9.92 32.35 7.41
C LEU A 170 9.85 33.77 6.84
N LEU A 171 8.70 34.20 6.32
CA LEU A 171 8.49 35.53 5.75
C LEU A 171 7.72 36.47 6.70
N GLY A 172 7.10 35.94 7.76
CA GLY A 172 6.35 36.70 8.77
C GLY A 172 7.12 37.00 10.06
N GLY A 173 8.36 36.52 10.20
CA GLY A 173 9.23 36.83 11.33
C GLY A 173 10.09 38.06 11.06
N ASN A 174 9.53 39.25 11.27
CA ASN A 174 10.28 40.51 11.36
C ASN A 174 9.72 41.35 12.51
#